data_AF-J3EJP2-F1
#
_entry.id   AF-J3EJP2-F1
#
_cell.length_a   1.000
_cell.length_b   1.000
_cell.length_c   1.000
_cell.angle_alpha   90.00
_cell.angle_beta   90.00
_cell.angle_gamma   90.00
#
_symmetry.space_group_name_H-M   'P 1'
#
loop_
_entity.id
_entity.type
_entity.pdbx_description
1 polymer ?
#
loop_
_entity_poly.entity_id
_entity_poly.type
_entity_poly.pdbx_seq_one_letter_code
_entity_poly.pdbx_strand_id
1 'polypeptide(L)' 'MPVLSTFAMSDFDYIVAVEADTLDRLEGVTHAQRYTKERSFVREDGLFFTGPRVSLAQWAIRQP' A
#
# COMPACT_ATOMS: atom_id res chain seq x y z
N MET A 1 10.15 2.41 3.00
CA MET A 1 8.94 1.70 2.56
C MET A 1 9.17 0.22 2.81
N PRO A 2 8.48 -0.40 3.78
CA PRO A 2 8.55 -1.84 3.95
C PRO A 2 7.82 -2.54 2.79
N VAL A 3 8.48 -3.54 2.21
CA VAL A 3 7.89 -4.46 1.24
C VAL A 3 7.87 -5.83 1.91
N LEU A 4 6.70 -6.46 1.96
CA LEU A 4 6.54 -7.81 2.49
C LEU A 4 6.40 -8.77 1.31
N SER A 5 7.27 -9.78 1.26
CA SER A 5 7.04 -10.93 0.38
C SER A 5 5.95 -11.81 0.99
N THR A 6 4.95 -12.16 0.19
CA THR A 6 3.81 -12.99 0.56
C THR A 6 3.66 -14.20 -0.35
N PHE A 7 4.72 -14.56 -1.06
CA PHE A 7 4.76 -15.75 -1.91
C PHE A 7 4.29 -16.99 -1.15
N ALA A 8 3.34 -17.73 -1.74
CA ALA A 8 2.67 -18.90 -1.15
C ALA A 8 1.81 -18.63 0.10
N MET A 9 1.58 -17.38 0.50
CA MET A 9 0.74 -16.99 1.64
C MET A 9 -0.48 -16.15 1.24
N SER A 10 -0.50 -15.60 0.02
CA SER A 10 -1.56 -14.75 -0.52
C SER A 10 -1.67 -14.97 -2.03
N ASP A 11 -2.72 -14.42 -2.64
CA ASP A 11 -2.90 -14.37 -4.09
C ASP A 11 -1.90 -13.41 -4.78
N PHE A 12 -1.23 -12.54 -4.00
CA PHE A 12 -0.18 -11.65 -4.47
C PHE A 12 1.18 -12.05 -3.90
N ASP A 13 2.23 -11.92 -4.71
CA ASP A 13 3.61 -12.23 -4.31
C ASP A 13 4.20 -11.18 -3.36
N TYR A 14 3.66 -9.97 -3.39
CA TYR A 14 4.11 -8.85 -2.56
C TYR A 14 2.94 -8.01 -2.07
N ILE A 15 3.08 -7.52 -0.83
CA ILE A 15 2.24 -6.48 -0.26
C ILE A 15 3.13 -5.28 0.07
N VAL A 16 2.71 -4.10 -0.38
CA VAL A 16 3.44 -2.84 -0.18
C VAL A 16 2.64 -1.94 0.76
N ALA A 17 3.27 -1.52 1.85
CA ALA A 17 2.69 -0.55 2.78
C ALA A 17 3.46 0.78 2.70
N VAL A 18 2.72 1.86 2.47
CA VAL A 18 3.27 3.23 2.41
C VAL A 18 2.48 4.10 3.37
N GLU A 19 3.20 4.87 4.18
CA GLU A 19 2.63 5.88 5.06
C GLU A 19 3.19 7.26 4.68
N ALA A 20 2.33 8.26 4.70
CA ALA A 20 2.71 9.66 4.51
C ALA A 20 1.76 10.56 5.31
N ASP A 21 2.25 11.75 5.69
CA ASP A 21 1.45 12.73 6.45
C ASP A 21 0.33 13.35 5.62
N THR A 22 0.46 13.31 4.29
CA THR A 22 -0.50 13.89 3.34
C THR A 22 -0.72 12.98 2.14
N LEU A 23 -1.90 13.09 1.53
CA LEU A 23 -2.30 12.24 0.40
C LEU A 23 -1.50 12.57 -0.88
N ASP A 24 -1.13 13.83 -1.10
CA ASP A 24 -0.27 14.24 -2.23
C ASP A 24 1.12 13.59 -2.14
N ARG A 25 1.67 13.45 -0.93
CA ARG A 25 2.95 12.79 -0.72
C ARG A 25 2.84 11.28 -0.92
N LEU A 26 1.73 10.67 -0.50
CA LEU A 26 1.43 9.26 -0.77
C LEU A 26 1.34 9.01 -2.27
N GLU A 27 0.59 9.85 -2.99
CA GLU A 27 0.45 9.80 -4.44
C GLU A 27 1.80 9.95 -5.14
N GLY A 28 2.61 10.94 -4.77
CA GLY A 28 3.91 11.17 -5.39
C GLY A 28 4.86 9.98 -5.25
N VAL A 29 4.79 9.26 -4.12
CA VAL A 29 5.54 8.00 -3.93
C VAL A 29 5.05 6.91 -4.88
N THR A 30 3.73 6.65 -4.92
CA THR A 30 3.15 5.62 -5.76
C THR A 30 3.36 5.94 -7.25
N HIS A 31 3.25 7.21 -7.62
CA HIS A 31 3.57 7.71 -8.95
C HIS A 31 5.02 7.42 -9.31
N ALA A 32 5.99 7.80 -8.46
CA ALA A 32 7.40 7.54 -8.72
C ALA A 32 7.71 6.05 -8.93
N GLN A 33 7.08 5.16 -8.16
CA GLN A 33 7.20 3.71 -8.33
C GLN A 33 6.61 3.19 -9.65
N ARG A 34 5.55 3.83 -10.15
CA ARG A 34 4.89 3.41 -11.40
C ARG A 34 5.77 3.66 -12.64
N TYR A 35 6.65 4.65 -12.58
CA TYR A 35 7.49 5.05 -13.72
C TYR A 35 8.94 4.58 -13.61
N THR A 36 9.23 3.59 -12.75
CA THR A 36 10.55 2.96 -12.73
C THR A 36 10.66 1.85 -13.77
N LYS A 37 11.90 1.46 -14.11
CA LYS A 37 12.16 0.34 -15.01
C LYS A 37 11.62 -0.97 -14.45
N GLU A 38 11.70 -1.13 -13.13
CA GLU A 38 11.31 -2.34 -12.41
C GLU A 38 9.80 -2.64 -12.55
N ARG A 39 8.98 -1.62 -12.88
CA ARG A 39 7.55 -1.80 -13.10
C ARG A 39 7.23 -2.83 -14.21
N SER A 40 8.16 -3.08 -15.14
CA SER A 40 8.01 -4.10 -16.18
C SER A 40 8.05 -5.54 -15.63
N PHE A 41 8.58 -5.75 -14.42
CA PHE A 41 8.58 -7.06 -13.76
C PHE A 41 7.31 -7.32 -12.94
N VAL A 42 6.41 -6.34 -12.84
CA VAL A 42 5.14 -6.46 -12.11
C VAL A 42 4.05 -6.90 -13.08
N ARG A 43 3.62 -8.16 -12.94
CA ARG A 43 2.58 -8.77 -13.78
C ARG A 43 1.20 -8.17 -13.52
N GLU A 44 0.82 -8.04 -12.25
CA GLU A 44 -0.47 -7.51 -11.82
C GLU A 44 -0.28 -6.57 -10.64
N ASP A 45 -1.09 -5.50 -10.62
CA ASP A 45 -1.03 -4.41 -9.66
C ASP A 45 -2.45 -3.84 -9.57
N GLY A 46 -3.24 -4.43 -8.70
CA GLY A 46 -4.67 -4.14 -8.59
C GLY A 46 -5.13 -4.50 -7.20
N LEU A 47 -5.19 -3.48 -6.33
CA LEU A 47 -5.92 -3.33 -5.07
C LEU A 47 -5.23 -2.23 -4.25
N PHE A 48 -5.76 -1.01 -4.30
CA PHE A 48 -5.21 0.14 -3.59
C PHE A 48 -6.17 0.55 -2.47
N PHE A 49 -5.73 0.34 -1.23
CA PHE A 49 -6.48 0.72 -0.03
C PHE A 49 -5.81 1.90 0.64
N THR A 50 -6.59 2.92 1.01
CA THR A 50 -6.10 4.07 1.78
C THR A 50 -7.02 4.37 2.94
N GLY A 51 -6.46 5.05 3.92
CA GLY A 51 -7.20 5.53 5.07
C GLY A 51 -6.32 6.32 6.01
N PRO A 52 -6.92 7.11 6.92
CA PRO A 52 -6.17 7.78 7.97
C PRO A 52 -5.65 6.76 8.97
N ARG A 53 -4.48 7.01 9.55
CA ARG A 53 -4.00 6.26 10.71
C ARG A 53 -4.97 6.49 11.88
N VAL A 54 -5.41 5.41 12.50
CA VAL A 54 -6.33 5.43 13.65
C VAL A 54 -5.78 4.57 14.77
N SER A 55 -6.01 5.00 16.02
CA SER A 55 -5.79 4.14 17.17
C SER A 55 -6.84 3.02 17.23
N LEU A 56 -6.53 1.93 17.94
CA LEU A 56 -7.45 0.81 18.12
C LEU A 56 -8.78 1.26 18.76
N ALA A 57 -8.74 2.16 19.75
CA ALA A 57 -9.93 2.68 20.40
C ALA A 57 -10.81 3.50 19.43
N GLN A 58 -10.20 4.36 18.61
CA GLN A 58 -10.92 5.12 17.58
C GLN A 58 -11.53 4.21 16.52
N TRP A 59 -10.81 3.15 16.12
CA TRP A 59 -11.31 2.17 15.17
C TRP A 59 -12.52 1.40 15.73
N ALA A 60 -12.46 0.98 17.00
CA ALA A 60 -13.54 0.23 17.66
C ALA A 60 -14.84 1.04 17.72
N ILE A 61 -14.75 2.35 17.98
CA ILE A 61 -15.91 3.26 17.98
C ILE A 61 -16.56 3.39 16.59
N ARG A 62 -15.80 3.17 15.50
CA ARG A 62 -16.27 3.31 14.11
C ARG A 62 -16.89 2.04 13.54
N GLN A 63 -16.84 0.91 14.25
CA GLN A 63 -17.42 -0.34 13.76
C GLN A 63 -18.96 -0.28 13.81
N PRO A 64 -19.66 -0.88 12.83
CA PRO A 64 -21.11 -0.95 12.80
C PRO A 64 -21.70 -1.78 13.95
#